data_AF-A0A7Z8ZFW5-F1
#
_entry.id   AF-A0A7Z8ZFW5-F1
#
_cell.length_a   1.000
_cell.length_b   1.000
_cell.length_c   1.000
_cell.angle_alpha   90.00
_cell.angle_beta   90.00
_cell.angle_gamma   90.00
#
_symmetry.space_group_name_H-M   'P 1'
#
loop_
_entity.id
_entity.type
_entity.pdbx_description
1 polymer ?
#
loop_
_entity_poly.entity_id
_entity_poly.type
_entity_poly.pdbx_seq_one_letter_code
_entity_poly.pdbx_strand_id
1 'polypeptide(L)'
;MNNGWDDFSMPKEVARQLIAMHVKRGDSIYFVTGRSQTKTETVSKTLQDDFLIPASNMNPVIFAGDKPGQNTKTQWLQEKNIKVFYGDSDNDIGAARDAGARGIRILRASNSSYKPLPMAGAQGEEVIVNSDY
;
A
#
# COMPACT_ATOMS: atom_id res chain seq x y z
N MET A 1 -13.95 5.40 -15.02
CA MET A 1 -14.40 4.38 -14.04
C MET A 1 -13.19 3.53 -13.71
N ASN A 2 -12.88 3.32 -12.43
CA ASN A 2 -11.70 2.54 -12.00
C ASN A 2 -11.99 1.05 -11.78
N ASN A 3 -13.25 0.63 -11.82
CA ASN A 3 -13.62 -0.77 -11.53
C ASN A 3 -13.22 -1.69 -12.69
N GLY A 4 -12.64 -2.85 -12.36
CA GLY A 4 -12.31 -3.93 -13.30
C GLY A 4 -10.89 -3.89 -13.90
N TRP A 5 -10.16 -2.78 -13.79
CA TRP A 5 -8.75 -2.75 -14.25
C TRP A 5 -7.81 -3.54 -13.35
N ASP A 6 -8.22 -3.76 -12.10
CA ASP A 6 -7.46 -4.54 -11.13
C ASP A 6 -7.37 -6.03 -11.51
N ASP A 7 -8.27 -6.54 -12.36
CA ASP A 7 -8.20 -7.91 -12.89
C ASP A 7 -6.95 -8.16 -13.77
N PHE A 8 -6.31 -7.08 -14.26
CA PHE A 8 -5.07 -7.14 -15.04
C PHE A 8 -3.84 -6.77 -14.21
N SER A 9 -4.02 -6.44 -12.93
CA SER A 9 -2.91 -6.10 -12.04
C SER A 9 -2.17 -7.36 -11.64
N MET A 10 -0.84 -7.32 -11.68
CA MET A 10 -0.01 -8.46 -11.29
C MET A 10 0.35 -8.33 -9.80
N PRO A 11 -0.03 -9.29 -8.94
CA PRO A 11 0.34 -9.26 -7.54
C PRO A 11 1.85 -9.46 -7.37
N LYS A 12 2.48 -8.59 -6.59
CA LYS A 12 3.92 -8.64 -6.34
C LYS A 12 4.27 -9.76 -5.36
N GLU A 13 5.35 -10.49 -5.62
CA GLU A 13 5.80 -11.58 -4.77
C GLU A 13 6.18 -11.09 -3.36
N VAL A 14 6.84 -9.93 -3.27
CA VAL A 14 7.15 -9.32 -1.96
C VAL A 14 5.89 -9.04 -1.13
N ALA A 15 4.79 -8.65 -1.77
CA ALA A 15 3.54 -8.39 -1.08
C ALA A 15 2.91 -9.69 -0.56
N ARG A 16 2.99 -10.80 -1.31
CA ARG A 16 2.56 -12.13 -0.83
C ARG A 16 3.29 -12.51 0.45
N GLN A 17 4.61 -12.34 0.48
CA GLN A 17 5.44 -12.69 1.63
C GLN A 17 5.15 -11.81 2.86
N LEU A 18 5.05 -10.49 2.65
CA LEU A 18 4.72 -9.55 3.73
C LEU A 18 3.34 -9.79 4.32
N ILE A 19 2.33 -9.99 3.47
CA ILE A 19 0.96 -10.24 3.90
C ILE A 19 0.89 -11.57 4.66
N ALA A 20 1.49 -12.65 4.14
CA ALA A 20 1.55 -13.93 4.83
C ALA A 20 2.23 -13.82 6.21
N MET A 21 3.31 -13.03 6.31
CA MET A 21 4.01 -12.76 7.56
C MET A 21 3.12 -12.00 8.57
N HIS A 22 2.40 -10.97 8.13
CA HIS A 22 1.47 -10.22 8.99
C HIS A 22 0.25 -11.05 9.40
N VAL A 23 -0.30 -11.88 8.51
CA VAL A 23 -1.36 -12.85 8.85
C VAL A 23 -0.87 -13.82 9.93
N LYS A 24 0.34 -14.39 9.79
CA LYS A 24 0.92 -15.29 10.79
C LYS A 24 1.10 -14.63 12.17
N ARG A 25 1.34 -13.32 12.20
CA ARG A 25 1.44 -12.54 13.44
C ARG A 25 0.08 -12.21 14.07
N GLY A 26 -1.02 -12.42 13.35
CA GLY A 26 -2.36 -12.00 13.78
C GLY A 26 -2.59 -10.49 13.62
N ASP A 27 -1.79 -9.82 12.79
CA ASP A 27 -1.93 -8.37 12.57
C ASP A 27 -3.19 -8.06 11.74
N SER A 28 -3.80 -6.89 12.00
CA SER A 28 -4.86 -6.33 11.14
C SER A 28 -4.23 -5.66 9.91
N ILE A 29 -4.72 -6.00 8.72
CA ILE A 29 -4.16 -5.54 7.44
C ILE A 29 -5.07 -4.49 6.82
N TYR A 30 -4.48 -3.35 6.46
CA TYR A 30 -5.17 -2.24 5.80
C TYR A 30 -4.44 -1.87 4.50
N PHE A 31 -5.21 -1.45 3.50
CA PHE A 31 -4.69 -0.91 2.25
C PHE A 31 -5.14 0.55 2.12
N VAL A 32 -4.18 1.47 1.97
CA VAL A 32 -4.44 2.92 1.86
C VAL A 32 -3.90 3.43 0.53
N THR A 33 -4.81 3.74 -0.39
CA THR A 33 -4.49 4.12 -1.77
C THR A 33 -4.80 5.57 -2.05
N GLY A 34 -3.97 6.22 -2.88
CA GLY A 34 -4.23 7.56 -3.41
C GLY A 34 -5.28 7.58 -4.53
N ARG A 35 -5.79 6.41 -4.96
CA ARG A 35 -6.89 6.36 -5.94
C ARG A 35 -8.14 7.05 -5.37
N SER A 36 -8.87 7.77 -6.22
CA SER A 36 -10.15 8.38 -5.85
C SER A 36 -11.20 7.31 -5.57
N GLN A 37 -12.02 7.55 -4.54
CA GLN A 37 -13.17 6.71 -4.22
C GLN A 37 -14.17 6.73 -5.38
N THR A 38 -14.82 5.60 -5.61
CA THR A 38 -15.93 5.47 -6.57
C THR A 38 -17.17 4.93 -5.86
N LYS A 39 -18.33 4.92 -6.53
CA LYS A 39 -19.61 4.50 -5.91
C LYS A 39 -19.59 3.05 -5.42
N THR A 40 -18.87 2.18 -6.12
CA THR A 40 -18.66 0.77 -5.80
C THR A 40 -17.22 0.43 -6.10
N GLU A 41 -16.62 -0.54 -5.41
CA GLU A 41 -15.23 -0.94 -5.64
C GLU A 41 -15.08 -2.46 -5.51
N THR A 42 -14.17 -3.04 -6.28
CA THR A 42 -13.86 -4.49 -6.25
C THR A 42 -12.44 -4.77 -5.77
N VAL A 43 -11.66 -3.73 -5.46
CA VAL A 43 -10.24 -3.81 -5.11
C VAL A 43 -10.06 -4.57 -3.79
N SER A 44 -10.93 -4.33 -2.81
CA SER A 44 -10.91 -5.10 -1.56
C SER A 44 -11.02 -6.59 -1.82
N LYS A 45 -11.92 -7.00 -2.72
CA LYS A 45 -12.10 -8.41 -3.07
C LYS A 45 -10.88 -8.95 -3.84
N THR A 46 -10.39 -8.23 -4.85
CA THR A 46 -9.19 -8.63 -5.60
C THR A 46 -8.00 -8.84 -4.68
N LEU A 47 -7.71 -7.90 -3.77
CA LEU A 47 -6.60 -8.02 -2.81
C LEU A 47 -6.78 -9.21 -1.86
N GLN A 48 -8.01 -9.43 -1.38
CA GLN A 48 -8.31 -10.55 -0.50
C GLN A 48 -8.07 -11.89 -1.20
N ASP A 49 -8.56 -12.04 -2.43
CA ASP A 49 -8.47 -13.27 -3.21
C ASP A 49 -7.03 -13.51 -3.69
N ASP A 50 -6.36 -12.50 -4.24
CA ASP A 50 -5.00 -12.63 -4.79
C ASP A 50 -3.98 -12.96 -3.70
N PHE A 51 -4.08 -12.35 -2.52
CA PHE A 51 -3.13 -12.55 -1.43
C PHE A 51 -3.60 -13.54 -0.36
N LEU A 52 -4.73 -14.21 -0.59
CA LEU A 52 -5.29 -15.23 0.32
C LEU A 52 -5.46 -14.70 1.76
N ILE A 53 -5.95 -13.47 1.90
CA ILE A 53 -6.08 -12.80 3.20
C ILE A 53 -7.32 -13.34 3.93
N PRO A 54 -7.19 -13.89 5.14
CA PRO A 54 -8.36 -14.31 5.91
C PRO A 54 -9.28 -13.13 6.20
N ALA A 55 -10.60 -13.37 6.21
CA ALA A 55 -11.60 -12.33 6.46
C ALA A 55 -11.41 -11.60 7.80
N SER A 56 -10.83 -12.27 8.80
CA SER A 56 -10.49 -11.68 10.11
C SER A 56 -9.36 -10.66 10.06
N ASN A 57 -8.49 -10.73 9.05
CA ASN A 57 -7.32 -9.86 8.92
C ASN A 57 -7.56 -8.75 7.87
N MET A 58 -8.44 -9.01 6.90
CA MET A 58 -8.76 -8.09 5.82
C MET A 58 -9.67 -6.94 6.28
N ASN A 59 -9.40 -5.74 5.79
CA ASN A 59 -10.24 -4.55 5.96
C ASN A 59 -10.57 -3.94 4.59
N PRO A 60 -11.72 -3.25 4.43
CA PRO A 60 -12.03 -2.54 3.20
C PRO A 60 -10.93 -1.54 2.82
N VAL A 61 -10.62 -1.46 1.52
CA VAL A 61 -9.61 -0.53 1.00
C VAL A 61 -10.01 0.91 1.30
N ILE A 62 -9.03 1.68 1.79
CA ILE A 62 -9.18 3.10 2.08
C ILE A 62 -8.73 3.88 0.85
N PHE A 63 -9.71 4.50 0.17
CA PHE A 63 -9.48 5.40 -0.98
C PHE A 63 -9.27 6.82 -0.48
N ALA A 64 -8.03 7.14 -0.09
CA ALA A 64 -7.66 8.44 0.45
C ALA A 64 -7.74 9.57 -0.60
N GLY A 65 -7.74 9.21 -1.88
CA GLY A 65 -7.65 10.16 -2.98
C GLY A 65 -6.28 10.85 -3.05
N ASP A 66 -6.13 11.74 -4.03
CA ASP A 66 -4.93 12.55 -4.21
C ASP A 66 -5.31 14.02 -4.21
N LYS A 67 -4.54 14.84 -3.50
CA LYS A 67 -4.73 16.29 -3.40
C LYS A 67 -3.37 16.96 -3.48
N PRO A 68 -3.08 17.77 -4.53
CA PRO A 68 -1.81 18.45 -4.66
C PRO A 68 -1.45 19.25 -3.40
N GLY A 69 -0.23 19.08 -2.91
CA GLY A 69 0.26 19.76 -1.70
C GLY A 69 -0.19 19.15 -0.37
N GLN A 70 -0.98 18.06 -0.38
CA GLN A 70 -1.42 17.38 0.83
C GLN A 70 -1.15 15.87 0.75
N ASN A 71 -0.53 15.31 1.79
CA ASN A 71 -0.47 13.87 1.97
C ASN A 71 -1.79 13.36 2.55
N THR A 72 -2.66 12.82 1.72
CA THR A 72 -4.01 12.36 2.11
C THR A 72 -3.99 11.08 2.95
N LYS A 73 -2.86 10.36 3.02
CA LYS A 73 -2.78 9.08 3.74
C LYS A 73 -2.53 9.25 5.23
N THR A 74 -1.84 10.31 5.65
CA THR A 74 -1.38 10.52 7.03
C THR A 74 -2.51 10.38 8.06
N GLN A 75 -3.64 11.05 7.82
CA GLN A 75 -4.80 10.98 8.72
C GLN A 75 -5.33 9.55 8.86
N TRP A 76 -5.43 8.80 7.76
CA TRP A 76 -5.89 7.41 7.79
C TRP A 76 -4.94 6.50 8.56
N LEU A 77 -3.63 6.70 8.45
CA LEU A 77 -2.65 5.92 9.20
C LEU A 77 -2.79 6.17 10.71
N GLN A 78 -3.01 7.42 11.12
CA GLN A 78 -3.26 7.79 12.51
C GLN A 78 -4.59 7.19 13.02
N GLU A 79 -5.69 7.39 12.29
CA GLU A 79 -7.03 6.89 12.68
C GLU A 79 -7.09 5.37 12.81
N LYS A 80 -6.37 4.63 11.94
CA LYS A 80 -6.29 3.16 12.00
C LYS A 80 -5.16 2.65 12.89
N ASN A 81 -4.46 3.54 13.59
CA ASN A 81 -3.32 3.21 14.45
C ASN A 81 -2.25 2.36 13.75
N ILE A 82 -2.01 2.61 12.47
CA ILE A 82 -1.04 1.86 11.67
C ILE A 82 0.35 2.02 12.27
N LYS A 83 1.04 0.89 12.51
CA LYS A 83 2.38 0.85 13.12
C LYS A 83 3.49 0.66 12.10
N VAL A 84 3.20 0.00 10.99
CA VAL A 84 4.12 -0.21 9.87
C VAL A 84 3.36 0.07 8.59
N PHE A 85 3.93 0.88 7.69
CA PHE A 85 3.32 1.21 6.42
C PHE A 85 4.30 0.97 5.27
N TYR A 86 3.87 0.15 4.31
CA TYR A 86 4.65 -0.22 3.14
C TYR A 86 4.18 0.58 1.93
N GLY A 87 5.11 1.10 1.14
CA GLY A 87 4.78 1.78 -0.09
C GLY A 87 5.99 2.04 -0.97
N ASP A 88 5.76 2.38 -2.22
CA ASP A 88 6.82 2.63 -3.20
C ASP A 88 7.13 4.11 -3.39
N SER A 89 6.19 5.01 -3.04
CA SER A 89 6.31 6.44 -3.27
C SER A 89 6.85 7.21 -2.07
N ASP A 90 7.42 8.39 -2.32
CA ASP A 90 7.94 9.25 -1.25
C ASP A 90 6.83 9.73 -0.31
N ASN A 91 5.60 9.86 -0.84
CA ASN A 91 4.42 10.18 -0.05
C ASN A 91 4.05 9.04 0.91
N ASP A 92 4.30 7.78 0.57
CA ASP A 92 4.03 6.67 1.50
C ASP A 92 4.96 6.73 2.71
N ILE A 93 6.25 6.97 2.47
CA ILE A 93 7.25 7.08 3.53
C ILE A 93 7.02 8.34 4.36
N GLY A 94 6.68 9.46 3.70
CA GLY A 94 6.29 10.70 4.38
C GLY A 94 5.06 10.50 5.27
N ALA A 95 4.00 9.85 4.76
CA ALA A 95 2.79 9.57 5.52
C ALA A 95 3.06 8.73 6.76
N ALA A 96 3.89 7.70 6.63
CA ALA A 96 4.29 6.85 7.74
C ALA A 96 5.03 7.66 8.81
N ARG A 97 6.03 8.46 8.40
CA ARG A 97 6.80 9.32 9.32
C ARG A 97 5.89 10.29 10.06
N ASP A 98 5.02 11.00 9.34
CA ASP A 98 4.12 12.01 9.92
C ASP A 98 3.07 11.38 10.86
N ALA A 99 2.71 10.12 10.62
CA ALA A 99 1.83 9.35 11.49
C ALA A 99 2.54 8.68 12.68
N GLY A 100 3.87 8.81 12.79
CA GLY A 100 4.66 8.10 13.80
C GLY A 100 4.74 6.57 13.59
N ALA A 101 4.50 6.12 12.37
CA ALA A 101 4.61 4.73 11.95
C ALA A 101 5.98 4.45 11.33
N ARG A 102 6.39 3.17 11.32
CA ARG A 102 7.58 2.71 10.59
C ARG A 102 7.27 2.63 9.10
N GLY A 103 7.80 3.56 8.30
CA GLY A 103 7.72 3.52 6.85
C GLY A 103 8.78 2.57 6.26
N ILE A 104 8.36 1.62 5.42
CA ILE A 104 9.26 0.67 4.74
C ILE A 104 9.01 0.73 3.23
N ARG A 105 10.07 0.94 2.46
CA ARG A 105 10.00 1.13 1.02
C ARG A 105 9.94 -0.20 0.27
N ILE A 106 9.05 -0.25 -0.72
CA ILE A 106 9.00 -1.28 -1.78
C ILE A 106 9.52 -0.66 -3.08
N LEU A 107 10.30 -1.40 -3.85
CA LEU A 107 10.81 -0.92 -5.13
C LEU A 107 9.68 -0.85 -6.17
N ARG A 108 9.52 0.30 -6.84
CA ARG A 108 8.65 0.40 -8.01
C ARG A 108 9.29 -0.34 -9.18
N ALA A 109 8.52 -1.22 -9.83
CA ALA A 109 9.00 -1.99 -10.97
C ALA A 109 9.54 -1.09 -12.09
N SER A 110 10.64 -1.51 -12.72
CA SER A 110 11.30 -0.75 -13.78
C SER A 110 10.42 -0.59 -15.03
N ASN A 111 9.48 -1.51 -15.26
CA ASN A 111 8.48 -1.47 -16.33
C ASN A 111 7.19 -0.70 -15.96
N SER A 112 7.08 -0.13 -14.75
CA SER A 112 5.96 0.73 -14.37
C SER A 112 5.84 1.92 -15.31
N SER A 113 4.63 2.22 -15.77
CA SER A 113 4.33 3.44 -16.52
C SER A 113 4.39 4.70 -15.66
N TYR A 114 4.36 4.57 -14.33
CA TYR A 114 4.44 5.72 -13.43
C TYR A 114 5.90 6.15 -13.22
N LYS A 115 6.32 7.11 -14.04
CA LYS A 115 7.67 7.70 -14.07
C LYS A 115 7.67 9.15 -13.57
N PRO A 116 8.81 9.67 -13.05
CA PRO A 116 10.08 8.96 -12.83
C PRO A 116 9.97 7.91 -11.71
N LEU A 117 10.95 7.01 -11.62
CA LEU A 117 11.03 6.09 -10.47
C LEU A 117 11.41 6.88 -9.21
N PRO A 118 10.78 6.61 -8.06
CA PRO A 118 11.20 7.19 -6.78
C PRO A 118 12.63 6.76 -6.43
N MET A 119 13.34 7.63 -5.71
CA MET A 119 14.65 7.28 -5.14
C MET A 119 14.44 6.53 -3.82
N ALA A 120 14.31 5.20 -3.90
CA ALA A 120 14.16 4.36 -2.72
C ALA A 120 15.30 4.56 -1.72
N GLY A 121 14.98 4.84 -0.44
CA GLY A 121 15.95 5.14 0.61
C GLY A 121 16.33 6.61 0.75
N ALA A 122 15.79 7.51 -0.10
CA ALA A 122 16.12 8.93 -0.08
C ALA A 122 15.76 9.65 1.23
N GLN A 123 14.90 9.06 2.06
CA GLN A 123 14.49 9.63 3.35
C GLN A 123 15.08 8.86 4.55
N GLY A 124 16.09 8.03 4.30
CA GLY A 124 16.77 7.20 5.32
C GLY A 124 15.94 6.00 5.79
N GLU A 125 14.87 5.65 5.07
CA GLU A 125 14.01 4.53 5.40
C GLU A 125 14.61 3.18 4.97
N GLU A 126 14.10 2.10 5.57
CA GLU A 126 14.42 0.74 5.15
C GLU A 126 13.82 0.45 3.77
N VAL A 127 14.56 -0.25 2.93
CA VAL A 127 14.12 -0.68 1.59
C VAL A 127 14.19 -2.21 1.52
N ILE A 128 13.08 -2.84 1.14
CA ILE A 128 13.07 -4.29 0.97
C ILE A 128 13.81 -4.64 -0.32
N VAL A 129 14.80 -5.51 -0.22
CA VAL A 129 15.57 -6.02 -1.37
C VAL A 129 14.68 -6.84 -2.31
N ASN A 130 14.98 -6.82 -3.62
CA ASN A 130 14.29 -7.61 -4.64
C ASN A 130 12.77 -7.47 -4.60
N SER A 131 12.29 -6.27 -4.26
CA SER A 131 10.88 -6.00 -4.01
C SER A 131 10.18 -5.37 -5.20
N ASP A 132 10.78 -5.43 -6.40
CA ASP A 132 10.26 -4.85 -7.63
C ASP A 132 9.32 -5.78 -8.42
N TYR A 133 9.26 -7.07 -8.07
CA TYR A 133 8.37 -8.09 -8.64
C TYR A 133 7.48 -8.78 -7.61
#